data_AF-A0A970ARS2-F1
#
_entry.id   AF-A0A970ARS2-F1
#
_cell.length_a   1.000
_cell.length_b   1.000
_cell.length_c   1.000
_cell.angle_alpha   90.00
_cell.angle_beta   90.00
_cell.angle_gamma   90.00
#
_symmetry.space_group_name_H-M   'P 1'
#
loop_
_entity.id
_entity.type
_entity.pdbx_description
1 polymer ?
#
loop_
_entity_poly.entity_id
_entity_poly.type
_entity_poly.pdbx_seq_one_letter_code
_entity_poly.pdbx_strand_id
1 'polypeptide(L)'
;MTPDVRLVLGIDGQAIEGSSVLELLPMSPRRTRMRLAMDVRPKTLAARLFLNTLRLAKGRVQVRLEKRLQQMGRRIEERQASATV
;
A
#
# COMPACT_ATOMS: atom_id res chain seq x y z
N MET A 1 -14.32 -15.16 -8.05
CA MET A 1 -12.88 -15.39 -7.89
C MET A 1 -12.44 -14.67 -6.62
N THR A 2 -12.32 -15.42 -5.52
CA THR A 2 -11.79 -14.93 -4.24
C THR A 2 -10.31 -14.58 -4.41
N PRO A 3 -9.82 -13.44 -3.89
CA PRO A 3 -8.39 -13.14 -3.90
C PRO A 3 -7.68 -14.12 -2.95
N ASP A 4 -6.70 -14.89 -3.45
CA ASP A 4 -6.02 -15.95 -2.67
C ASP A 4 -5.29 -15.42 -1.43
N VAL A 5 -4.90 -14.13 -1.38
CA VAL A 5 -4.28 -13.53 -0.19
C VAL A 5 -4.74 -12.09 -0.01
N ARG A 6 -5.42 -11.82 1.12
CA ARG A 6 -5.82 -10.48 1.57
C ARG A 6 -5.20 -10.19 2.94
N LEU A 7 -4.44 -9.11 3.02
CA LEU A 7 -3.87 -8.59 4.27
C LEU A 7 -4.54 -7.27 4.62
N VAL A 8 -5.10 -7.18 5.81
CA VAL A 8 -5.69 -5.94 6.34
C VAL A 8 -4.83 -5.45 7.50
N LEU A 9 -4.39 -4.20 7.41
CA LEU A 9 -3.56 -3.53 8.40
C LEU A 9 -4.37 -2.39 9.01
N GLY A 10 -4.69 -2.51 10.30
CA GLY A 10 -5.27 -1.42 11.07
C GLY A 10 -4.20 -0.39 11.39
N ILE A 11 -4.55 0.89 11.25
CA ILE A 11 -3.72 2.01 11.68
C ILE A 11 -4.46 2.69 12.81
N ASP A 12 -3.88 2.65 14.00
CA ASP A 12 -4.38 3.42 15.15
C ASP A 12 -3.26 4.30 15.70
N GLY A 13 -3.50 5.60 15.68
CA GLY A 13 -2.58 6.62 16.20
C GLY A 13 -3.35 7.78 16.80
N GLN A 14 -2.65 8.60 17.58
CA GLN A 14 -3.26 9.74 18.29
C GLN A 14 -3.86 10.78 17.34
N ALA A 15 -3.25 10.98 16.16
CA ALA A 15 -3.68 11.98 15.20
C ALA A 15 -4.59 11.42 14.08
N ILE A 16 -4.42 10.14 13.74
CA ILE A 16 -4.98 9.52 12.54
C ILE A 16 -5.36 8.07 12.88
N GLU A 17 -6.51 7.63 12.39
CA GLU A 17 -6.88 6.21 12.27
C GLU A 17 -7.05 5.83 10.80
N GLY A 18 -7.03 4.54 10.51
CA GLY A 18 -7.26 4.07 9.17
C GLY A 18 -7.13 2.57 9.02
N SER A 19 -7.29 2.11 7.79
CA SER A 19 -6.98 0.75 7.42
C SER A 19 -6.31 0.72 6.05
N SER A 20 -5.33 -0.16 5.90
CA SER A 20 -4.74 -0.48 4.61
C SER A 20 -5.11 -1.91 4.25
N VAL A 21 -5.69 -2.10 3.07
CA VAL A 21 -6.04 -3.42 2.52
C VAL A 21 -5.08 -3.70 1.37
N LEU A 22 -4.32 -4.77 1.51
CA LEU A 22 -3.43 -5.29 0.49
C LEU A 22 -4.03 -6.59 -0.05
N GLU A 23 -4.30 -6.62 -1.35
CA GLU A 23 -4.79 -7.80 -2.05
C GLU A 23 -3.72 -8.26 -3.04
N LEU A 24 -3.37 -9.54 -2.97
CA LEU A 24 -2.43 -10.18 -3.87
C LEU A 24 -3.17 -11.22 -4.70
N LEU A 25 -3.14 -11.04 -6.02
CA LEU A 25 -3.68 -12.00 -6.97
C LEU A 25 -2.52 -12.64 -7.74
N PRO A 26 -2.21 -13.93 -7.48
CA PRO A 26 -1.21 -14.64 -8.28
C PRO A 26 -1.77 -14.83 -9.70
N MET A 27 -1.11 -14.22 -10.70
CA MET A 27 -1.50 -14.38 -12.11
C MET A 27 -0.65 -15.44 -12.81
N SER A 28 0.61 -15.61 -12.38
CA SER A 28 1.51 -16.68 -12.81
C SER A 28 2.56 -16.93 -11.71
N PRO A 29 3.36 -18.01 -11.77
CA PRO A 29 4.40 -18.29 -10.77
C PRO A 29 5.43 -17.17 -10.58
N ARG A 30 5.57 -16.28 -11.57
CA ARG A 30 6.50 -15.15 -11.55
C ARG A 30 5.82 -13.78 -11.62
N ARG A 31 4.48 -13.72 -11.63
CA ARG A 31 3.74 -12.45 -11.66
C ARG A 31 2.55 -12.49 -10.70
N THR A 32 2.62 -11.63 -9.71
CA THR A 32 1.53 -11.39 -8.75
C THR A 32 1.04 -9.96 -8.92
N ARG A 33 -0.24 -9.78 -9.18
CA ARG A 33 -0.86 -8.45 -9.20
C ARG A 33 -1.16 -8.03 -7.78
N MET A 34 -0.61 -6.89 -7.37
CA MET A 34 -0.81 -6.33 -6.04
C MET A 34 -1.72 -5.12 -6.11
N ARG A 35 -2.76 -5.09 -5.27
CA ARG A 35 -3.65 -3.94 -5.09
C ARG A 35 -3.54 -3.46 -3.64
N LEU A 36 -3.17 -2.20 -3.45
CA LEU A 36 -3.15 -1.54 -2.15
C LEU A 36 -4.25 -0.48 -2.10
N ALA A 37 -5.19 -0.62 -1.17
CA ALA A 37 -6.17 0.39 -0.83
C ALA A 37 -5.87 0.92 0.57
N MET A 38 -5.81 2.23 0.73
CA MET A 38 -5.60 2.86 2.03
C MET A 38 -6.77 3.80 2.32
N ASP A 39 -7.38 3.63 3.48
CA ASP A 39 -8.40 4.51 4.03
C ASP A 39 -7.85 5.14 5.30
N VAL A 40 -7.86 6.47 5.36
CA VAL A 40 -7.22 7.25 6.42
C VAL A 40 -8.20 8.33 6.86
N ARG A 41 -8.55 8.33 8.15
CA ARG A 41 -9.44 9.29 8.77
C ARG A 41 -8.70 10.11 9.84
N PRO A 42 -8.86 11.43 9.86
CA PRO A 42 -8.22 12.29 10.85
C PRO A 42 -8.97 12.25 12.18
N LYS A 43 -8.25 12.04 13.30
CA LYS A 43 -8.81 12.18 14.67
C LYS A 43 -8.69 13.59 15.23
N THR A 44 -7.80 14.41 14.68
CA THR A 44 -7.53 15.78 15.15
C THR A 44 -7.75 16.82 14.06
N LEU A 45 -7.94 18.08 14.45
CA LEU A 45 -8.09 19.20 13.50
C LEU A 45 -6.82 19.39 12.67
N ALA A 46 -5.64 19.31 13.29
CA ALA A 46 -4.36 19.38 12.60
C ALA A 46 -4.21 18.25 11.55
N ALA A 47 -4.58 17.02 11.91
CA ALA A 47 -4.57 15.90 10.96
C ALA A 47 -5.56 16.09 9.81
N ARG A 48 -6.73 16.71 10.06
CA ARG A 48 -7.72 17.01 9.01
C ARG A 48 -7.19 18.03 8.01
N LEU A 49 -6.52 19.09 8.49
CA LEU A 49 -5.85 20.07 7.63
C LEU A 49 -4.75 19.40 6.80
N PHE A 50 -3.90 18.59 7.43
CA PHE A 50 -2.86 17.84 6.75
C PHE A 50 -3.41 16.87 5.69
N LEU A 51 -4.48 16.13 6.01
CA LEU A 51 -5.09 15.23 5.04
C LEU A 51 -5.72 16.01 3.87
N ASN A 52 -6.27 17.19 4.12
CA ASN A 52 -6.79 18.05 3.06
C ASN A 52 -5.68 18.56 2.13
N THR A 53 -4.51 18.96 2.66
CA THR A 53 -3.37 19.33 1.81
C THR A 53 -2.83 18.14 1.04
N LEU A 54 -2.75 16.95 1.67
CA LEU A 54 -2.41 15.70 0.99
C LEU A 54 -3.41 15.36 -0.13
N ARG A 55 -4.70 15.61 0.05
CA ARG A 55 -5.72 15.40 -0.99
C ARG A 55 -5.47 16.29 -2.22
N LEU A 56 -5.04 17.54 -2.01
CA LEU A 56 -4.63 18.42 -3.11
C LEU A 56 -3.38 17.87 -3.82
N ALA A 57 -2.44 17.30 -3.05
CA ALA A 57 -1.23 16.68 -3.59
C ALA A 57 -1.39 15.19 -3.97
N LYS A 58 -2.63 14.65 -3.99
CA LYS A 58 -2.88 13.20 -4.05
C LYS A 58 -2.19 12.54 -5.24
N GLY A 59 -2.22 13.18 -6.42
CA GLY A 59 -1.57 12.64 -7.62
C GLY A 59 -0.06 12.46 -7.44
N ARG A 60 0.64 13.45 -6.85
CA ARG A 60 2.08 13.35 -6.59
C ARG A 60 2.40 12.26 -5.55
N VAL A 61 1.58 12.18 -4.50
CA VAL A 61 1.73 11.18 -3.44
C VAL A 61 1.50 9.78 -4.00
N GLN A 62 0.49 9.60 -4.84
CA GLN A 62 0.16 8.33 -5.48
C GLN A 62 1.32 7.85 -6.38
N VAL A 63 1.86 8.72 -7.24
CA VAL A 63 3.03 8.36 -8.08
C VAL A 63 4.23 7.96 -7.24
N ARG A 64 4.49 8.66 -6.13
CA ARG A 64 5.60 8.31 -5.22
C ARG A 64 5.36 6.96 -4.54
N LEU A 65 4.13 6.68 -4.13
CA LEU A 65 3.74 5.41 -3.53
C LEU A 65 3.89 4.27 -4.54
N GLU A 66 3.40 4.44 -5.77
CA GLU A 66 3.53 3.45 -6.84
C GLU A 66 5.00 3.12 -7.13
N LYS A 67 5.87 4.13 -7.25
CA LYS A 67 7.32 3.93 -7.42
C LYS A 67 7.93 3.13 -6.26
N ARG A 68 7.52 3.42 -5.02
CA ARG A 68 8.02 2.70 -3.84
C ARG A 68 7.54 1.25 -3.83
N LEU A 69 6.29 0.99 -4.20
CA LEU A 69 5.73 -0.36 -4.31
C LEU A 69 6.43 -1.17 -5.41
N GLN A 70 6.72 -0.56 -6.56
CA GLN A 70 7.49 -1.21 -7.62
C GLN A 70 8.91 -1.58 -7.16
N GLN A 71 9.59 -0.69 -6.43
CA GLN A 71 10.91 -0.98 -5.85
C GLN A 71 10.84 -2.12 -4.83
N MET A 72 9.79 -2.17 -4.00
CA MET A 72 9.56 -3.29 -3.09
C MET A 72 9.33 -4.60 -3.83
N GLY A 73 8.52 -4.59 -4.88
CA GLY A 73 8.28 -5.76 -5.74
C GLY A 73 9.59 -6.30 -6.32
N ARG A 74 10.42 -5.43 -6.92
CA ARG A 74 11.73 -5.81 -7.45
C ARG A 74 12.65 -6.43 -6.39
N ARG A 75 12.70 -5.84 -5.18
CA ARG A 75 13.49 -6.39 -4.07
C ARG A 75 13.01 -7.78 -3.63
N ILE A 76 11.70 -8.03 -3.68
CA ILE A 76 11.13 -9.35 -3.36
C ILE A 76 11.51 -10.34 -4.46
N GLU A 77 11.39 -9.96 -5.74
CA GLU A 77 11.79 -10.76 -6.88
C GLU A 77 13.28 -11.12 -6.84
N GLU A 78 14.15 -10.14 -6.57
CA GLU A 78 15.60 -10.34 -6.40
C GLU A 78 15.91 -11.35 -5.28
N ARG A 79 15.24 -11.23 -4.11
CA ARG A 79 15.41 -12.17 -2.99
C ARG A 79 14.97 -13.60 -3.35
N GLN A 80 13.87 -13.75 -4.08
CA GLN A 80 13.38 -15.06 -4.52
C GLN A 80 14.29 -15.67 -5.59
N ALA A 81 14.86 -14.84 -6.48
CA ALA A 81 15.83 -15.29 -7.47
C ALA A 81 17.12 -15.81 -6.82
N SER A 82 17.61 -15.15 -5.76
CA SER A 82 18.80 -15.60 -5.01
C SER A 82 18.54 -16.80 -4.10
N ALA A 83 17.29 -17.10 -3.75
CA ALA A 83 16.92 -18.24 -2.92
C ALA A 83 16.73 -19.55 -3.70
N THR A 84 16.77 -19.50 -5.04
CA THR A 84 16.67 -20.68 -5.93
C THR A 84 18.05 -21.10 -6.47
N VAL A 85 19.13 -20.83 -5.73
CA VAL A 85 20.48 -21.34 -6.02
C VAL A 85 20.85 -22.39 -4.98
#